data_AF-A6INW1-F1
#
_entry.id   AF-A6INW1-F1
#
_cell.length_a   1.000
_cell.length_b   1.000
_cell.length_c   1.000
_cell.angle_alpha   90.00
_cell.angle_beta   90.00
_cell.angle_gamma   90.00
#
_symmetry.space_group_name_H-M   'P 1'
#
loop_
_entity.id
_entity.type
_entity.pdbx_description
1 polymer ?
#
loop_
_entity_poly.entity_id
_entity_poly.type
_entity_poly.pdbx_seq_one_letter_code
_entity_poly.pdbx_strand_id
1 'polypeptide(L)'
;MWALRFLSLVLVYTGMAISQFAYAVMILLLLSWTRHYLLRAFSCLRWKVRQWFATRALVVRYLTDDEYREQAEAETASALEELRQACCRPDFPSWLAVSRLQAPKKFAEFVLGASHLSPEEVSTHEKQYGLGGAFLEEQLFSLQTESLPAS
;
A
#
# COMPACT_ATOMS: atom_id res chain seq x y z
N MET A 1 -9.35 -35.45 28.03
CA MET A 1 -9.52 -36.47 29.10
C MET A 1 -8.63 -36.28 30.33
N TRP A 2 -7.45 -35.63 30.24
CA TRP A 2 -6.56 -35.44 31.39
C TRP A 2 -6.91 -34.25 32.28
N ALA A 3 -7.34 -33.13 31.70
CA ALA A 3 -7.70 -31.92 32.45
C ALA A 3 -8.83 -32.16 33.47
N LEU A 4 -9.83 -32.99 33.14
CA LEU A 4 -10.93 -33.33 34.05
C LEU A 4 -10.48 -34.16 35.26
N ARG A 5 -9.45 -35.01 35.10
CA ARG A 5 -8.90 -35.81 36.19
C ARG A 5 -8.11 -34.94 37.16
N PHE A 6 -7.27 -34.04 36.62
CA PHE A 6 -6.57 -33.03 37.44
C PHE A 6 -7.57 -32.10 38.15
N LEU A 7 -8.60 -31.64 37.44
CA LEU A 7 -9.66 -30.80 38.01
C LEU A 7 -10.38 -31.52 39.16
N SER A 8 -10.70 -32.81 39.00
CA SER A 8 -11.31 -33.62 40.06
C SER A 8 -10.39 -33.80 41.26
N LEU A 9 -9.09 -34.03 41.04
CA LEU A 9 -8.11 -34.21 42.11
C LEU A 9 -7.93 -32.92 42.91
N VAL A 10 -7.88 -31.78 42.21
CA VAL A 10 -7.85 -30.45 42.80
C VAL A 10 -9.13 -30.19 43.59
N LEU A 11 -10.32 -30.47 43.03
CA LEU A 11 -11.60 -30.28 43.72
C LEU A 11 -11.68 -31.06 45.04
N VAL A 12 -11.24 -32.33 45.03
CA VAL A 12 -11.25 -33.20 46.22
C VAL A 12 -10.23 -32.72 47.26
N TYR A 13 -9.04 -32.32 46.83
CA TYR A 13 -8.01 -31.76 47.71
C TYR A 13 -8.49 -30.44 48.36
N THR A 14 -9.17 -29.60 47.59
CA THR A 14 -9.76 -28.35 48.08
C THR A 14 -10.99 -28.58 48.96
N GLY A 15 -11.77 -29.63 48.74
CA GLY A 15 -12.99 -29.91 49.53
C GLY A 15 -12.72 -30.35 50.97
N MET A 16 -11.52 -30.87 51.26
CA MET A 16 -11.16 -31.38 52.58
C MET A 16 -10.88 -30.27 53.63
N ALA A 17 -10.78 -28.99 53.23
CA ALA A 17 -10.30 -27.91 54.09
C ALA A 17 -11.22 -26.65 54.17
N ILE A 18 -12.48 -26.78 54.64
CA ILE A 18 -13.32 -25.67 55.20
C ILE A 18 -13.79 -24.55 54.22
N SER A 19 -14.98 -24.00 54.51
CA SER A 19 -15.69 -22.77 54.04
C SER A 19 -15.09 -21.87 52.93
N GLN A 20 -13.79 -21.59 52.93
CA GLN A 20 -13.10 -20.74 51.95
C GLN A 20 -13.19 -21.28 50.50
N PHE A 21 -13.34 -22.59 50.34
CA PHE A 21 -13.45 -23.21 49.02
C PHE A 21 -14.82 -23.02 48.36
N ALA A 22 -15.89 -22.92 49.15
CA ALA A 22 -17.20 -22.57 48.61
C ALA A 22 -17.15 -21.17 47.97
N TYR A 23 -16.47 -20.22 48.63
CA TYR A 23 -16.26 -18.89 48.08
C TYR A 23 -15.35 -18.91 46.83
N ALA A 24 -14.28 -19.71 46.82
CA ALA A 24 -13.42 -19.84 45.64
C ALA A 24 -14.20 -20.39 44.42
N VAL A 25 -15.04 -21.41 44.62
CA VAL A 25 -15.89 -21.97 43.55
C VAL A 25 -16.94 -20.96 43.09
N MET A 26 -17.60 -20.25 44.02
CA MET A 26 -18.54 -19.18 43.67
C MET A 26 -17.86 -18.05 42.89
N ILE A 27 -16.67 -17.61 43.30
CA ILE A 27 -15.87 -16.60 42.60
C ILE A 27 -15.51 -17.11 41.20
N LEU A 28 -15.09 -18.38 41.04
CA LEU A 28 -14.78 -18.96 39.74
C LEU A 28 -16.01 -19.05 38.82
N LEU A 29 -17.18 -19.43 39.35
CA LEU A 29 -18.42 -19.42 38.58
C LEU A 29 -18.79 -18.00 38.14
N LEU A 30 -18.74 -17.03 39.05
CA LEU A 30 -18.96 -15.61 38.75
C LEU A 30 -17.96 -15.09 37.71
N LEU A 31 -16.69 -15.48 37.82
CA LEU A 31 -15.64 -15.10 36.88
C LEU A 31 -15.84 -15.77 35.51
N SER A 32 -16.33 -17.00 35.46
CA SER A 32 -16.63 -17.70 34.22
C SER A 32 -17.83 -17.10 33.49
N TRP A 33 -18.86 -16.70 34.24
CA TRP A 33 -20.05 -16.04 33.72
C TRP A 33 -19.73 -14.64 33.18
N THR A 34 -19.00 -13.85 33.96
CA THR A 34 -18.53 -12.52 33.54
C THR A 34 -17.56 -12.62 32.37
N ARG A 35 -16.64 -13.59 32.36
CA ARG A 35 -15.72 -13.81 31.24
C ARG A 35 -16.47 -14.20 29.96
N HIS A 36 -17.50 -15.03 30.03
CA HIS A 36 -18.30 -15.38 28.86
C HIS A 36 -19.02 -14.15 28.28
N TYR A 37 -19.57 -13.31 29.15
CA TYR A 37 -20.20 -12.05 28.74
C TYR A 37 -19.19 -11.06 28.15
N LEU A 38 -18.03 -10.87 28.80
CA LEU A 38 -16.95 -10.00 28.33
C LEU A 38 -16.36 -10.47 27.00
N LEU A 39 -16.14 -11.77 26.82
CA LEU A 39 -15.67 -12.34 25.56
C LEU A 39 -16.68 -12.12 24.43
N ARG A 40 -17.98 -12.25 24.71
CA ARG A 40 -19.04 -12.00 23.73
C ARG A 40 -19.17 -10.51 23.38
N ALA A 41 -19.04 -9.62 24.36
CA ALA A 41 -19.02 -8.18 24.13
C ALA A 41 -17.78 -7.76 23.33
N PHE A 42 -16.61 -8.30 23.68
CA PHE A 42 -15.36 -8.01 22.99
C PHE A 42 -15.32 -8.58 21.58
N SER A 43 -15.90 -9.76 21.34
CA SER A 43 -16.03 -10.31 19.98
C SER A 43 -16.99 -9.49 19.12
N CYS A 44 -18.12 -9.04 19.67
CA CYS A 44 -19.02 -8.12 18.96
C CYS A 44 -18.33 -6.79 18.64
N LEU A 45 -17.62 -6.21 19.61
CA LEU A 45 -16.88 -4.97 19.41
C LEU A 45 -15.78 -5.16 18.36
N ARG A 46 -15.03 -6.25 18.43
CA ARG A 46 -14.00 -6.60 17.45
C ARG A 46 -14.58 -6.78 16.06
N TRP A 47 -15.73 -7.44 15.92
CA TRP A 47 -16.40 -7.62 14.63
C TRP A 47 -16.84 -6.26 14.06
N LYS A 48 -17.44 -5.40 14.88
CA LYS A 48 -17.90 -4.07 14.49
C LYS A 48 -16.74 -3.14 14.12
N VAL A 49 -15.65 -3.18 14.89
CA VAL A 49 -14.41 -2.44 14.61
C VAL A 49 -13.77 -2.94 13.33
N ARG A 50 -13.68 -4.26 13.11
CA ARG A 50 -13.15 -4.83 11.88
C ARG A 50 -13.99 -4.45 10.66
N GLN A 51 -15.32 -4.44 10.79
CA GLN A 51 -16.22 -4.00 9.73
C GLN A 51 -16.02 -2.51 9.43
N TRP A 52 -15.93 -1.66 10.46
CA TRP A 52 -15.65 -0.24 10.30
C TRP A 52 -14.29 0.03 9.65
N PHE A 53 -13.25 -0.70 10.05
CA PHE A 53 -11.94 -0.63 9.39
C PHE A 53 -11.98 -1.16 7.96
N ALA A 54 -12.71 -2.23 7.67
CA ALA A 54 -12.86 -2.73 6.30
C ALA A 54 -13.56 -1.70 5.41
N THR A 55 -14.61 -1.03 5.91
CA THR A 55 -15.28 0.06 5.18
C THR A 55 -14.35 1.26 4.99
N ARG A 56 -13.50 1.57 5.98
CA ARG A 56 -12.60 2.73 5.95
C ARG A 56 -11.30 2.48 5.18
N ALA A 57 -10.84 1.23 5.09
CA ALA A 57 -9.60 0.84 4.41
C ALA A 57 -9.77 0.68 2.89
N LEU A 58 -11.00 0.70 2.38
CA LEU A 58 -11.33 0.38 0.98
C LEU A 58 -11.81 1.58 0.16
N VAL A 59 -11.39 2.78 0.51
CA VAL A 59 -11.37 3.89 -0.46
C VAL A 59 -9.91 4.24 -0.75
N VAL A 60 -9.16 3.23 -1.22
CA VAL A 60 -7.97 3.52 -2.03
C VAL A 60 -8.53 4.21 -3.26
N ARG A 61 -8.55 5.55 -3.24
CA ARG A 61 -8.96 6.35 -4.38
C ARG A 61 -7.99 6.01 -5.49
N TYR A 62 -8.46 5.29 -6.50
CA TYR A 62 -7.68 5.07 -7.70
C TYR A 62 -7.35 6.44 -8.28
N LEU A 63 -6.06 6.65 -8.51
CA LEU A 63 -5.57 7.85 -9.16
C LEU A 63 -6.14 7.85 -10.58
N THR A 64 -6.69 8.99 -11.00
CA THR A 64 -7.10 9.16 -12.39
C THR A 64 -5.85 9.17 -13.29
N ASP A 65 -6.00 8.80 -14.57
CA ASP A 65 -4.86 8.77 -15.51
C ASP A 65 -4.19 10.15 -15.59
N ASP A 66 -4.99 11.21 -15.64
CA ASP A 66 -4.50 12.60 -15.64
C ASP A 66 -3.66 12.94 -14.41
N GLU A 67 -4.14 12.58 -13.20
CA GLU A 67 -3.39 12.80 -11.96
C GLU A 67 -2.08 11.99 -11.92
N TYR A 68 -2.08 10.77 -12.47
CA TYR A 68 -0.87 9.96 -12.59
C TYR A 68 0.14 10.61 -13.53
N ARG A 69 -0.32 11.10 -14.68
CA ARG A 69 0.53 11.80 -15.65
C ARG A 69 1.15 13.07 -15.07
N GLU A 70 0.35 13.89 -14.39
CA GLU A 70 0.84 15.12 -13.76
C GLU A 70 1.91 14.82 -12.70
N GLN A 71 1.69 13.80 -11.85
CA GLN A 71 2.68 13.38 -10.88
C GLN A 71 3.97 12.85 -11.53
N ALA A 72 3.83 12.03 -12.57
CA ALA A 72 4.97 11.50 -13.30
C ALA A 72 5.80 12.62 -13.94
N GLU A 73 5.15 13.62 -14.55
CA GLU A 73 5.81 14.78 -15.14
C GLU A 73 6.52 15.63 -14.09
N ALA A 74 5.85 15.93 -12.97
CA ALA A 74 6.42 16.72 -11.87
C ALA A 74 7.63 16.03 -11.20
N GLU A 75 7.50 14.76 -10.85
CA GLU A 75 8.57 13.98 -10.21
C GLU A 75 9.75 13.78 -11.18
N THR A 76 9.48 13.52 -12.45
CA THR A 76 10.53 13.39 -13.47
C THR A 76 11.29 14.71 -13.64
N ALA A 77 10.58 15.84 -13.71
CA ALA A 77 11.20 17.16 -13.82
C ALA A 77 12.09 17.47 -12.60
N SER A 78 11.59 17.19 -11.38
CA SER A 78 12.36 17.38 -10.14
C SER A 78 13.61 16.51 -10.11
N ALA A 79 13.48 15.22 -10.42
CA ALA A 79 14.61 14.28 -10.41
C ALA A 79 15.67 14.63 -11.46
N LEU A 80 15.28 15.10 -12.64
CA LEU A 80 16.21 15.57 -13.67
C LEU A 80 17.00 16.80 -13.20
N GLU A 81 16.34 17.73 -12.50
CA GLU A 81 17.00 18.92 -11.98
C GLU A 81 17.97 18.59 -10.84
N GLU A 82 17.57 17.71 -9.92
CA GLU A 82 18.46 17.16 -8.90
C GLU A 82 19.69 16.49 -9.53
N LEU A 83 19.50 15.75 -10.62
CA LEU A 83 20.60 15.13 -11.35
C LEU A 83 21.56 16.16 -11.95
N ARG A 84 21.05 17.25 -12.55
CA ARG A 84 21.89 18.35 -13.03
C ARG A 84 22.70 18.95 -11.88
N GLN A 85 22.05 19.26 -10.77
CA GLN A 85 22.71 19.83 -9.60
C GLN A 85 23.78 18.90 -9.04
N ALA A 86 23.50 17.59 -8.97
CA ALA A 86 24.47 16.60 -8.50
C ALA A 86 25.69 16.51 -9.41
N CYS A 87 25.50 16.58 -10.74
CA CYS A 87 26.60 16.57 -11.71
C CYS A 87 27.44 17.85 -11.69
N CYS A 88 26.85 18.98 -11.29
CA CYS A 88 27.56 20.26 -11.16
C CYS A 88 28.40 20.38 -9.88
N ARG A 89 28.32 19.40 -8.95
CA ARG A 89 29.11 19.42 -7.71
C ARG A 89 30.58 19.11 -7.99
N PRO A 90 31.53 19.77 -7.30
CA PRO A 90 32.96 19.54 -7.47
C PRO A 90 33.39 18.12 -7.07
N ASP A 91 32.62 17.46 -6.21
CA ASP A 91 32.89 16.10 -5.73
C ASP A 91 32.40 14.99 -6.68
N PHE A 92 31.76 15.35 -7.79
CA PHE A 92 31.17 14.39 -8.72
C PHE A 92 32.25 13.74 -9.62
N PRO A 93 32.32 12.39 -9.70
CA PRO A 93 33.29 11.71 -10.55
C PRO A 93 32.89 11.74 -12.04
N SER A 94 33.07 12.91 -12.67
CA SER A 94 32.64 13.20 -14.04
C SER A 94 33.23 12.25 -15.08
N TRP A 95 34.51 11.90 -14.99
CA TRP A 95 35.19 11.01 -15.94
C TRP A 95 34.69 9.55 -15.87
N LEU A 96 34.29 9.11 -14.67
CA LEU A 96 33.71 7.79 -14.48
C LEU A 96 32.31 7.73 -15.09
N ALA A 97 31.51 8.78 -14.93
CA ALA A 97 30.19 8.86 -15.56
C ALA A 97 30.31 8.85 -17.10
N VAL A 98 31.20 9.68 -17.66
CA VAL A 98 31.42 9.78 -19.11
C VAL A 98 31.87 8.46 -19.73
N SER A 99 32.70 7.67 -19.04
CA SER A 99 33.17 6.38 -19.57
C SER A 99 32.09 5.29 -19.65
N ARG A 100 30.99 5.43 -18.89
CA ARG A 100 29.88 4.46 -18.86
C ARG A 100 28.71 4.83 -19.75
N LEU A 101 28.64 6.08 -20.20
CA LEU A 101 27.52 6.60 -21.00
C LEU A 101 27.71 6.26 -22.48
N GLN A 102 26.62 5.88 -23.14
CA GLN A 102 26.61 5.62 -24.59
C GLN A 102 26.77 6.91 -25.41
N ALA A 103 26.21 8.02 -24.94
CA ALA A 103 26.21 9.32 -25.64
C ALA A 103 26.66 10.46 -24.70
N PRO A 104 27.96 10.57 -24.39
CA PRO A 104 28.46 11.54 -23.41
C PRO A 104 28.27 13.00 -23.84
N LYS A 105 28.24 13.27 -25.15
CA LYS A 105 27.99 14.62 -25.69
C LYS A 105 26.58 15.12 -25.37
N LYS A 106 25.55 14.28 -25.63
CA LYS A 106 24.16 14.59 -25.28
C LYS A 106 23.99 14.82 -23.78
N PHE A 107 24.67 14.01 -22.97
CA PHE A 107 24.64 14.15 -21.52
C PHE A 107 25.27 15.47 -21.04
N ALA A 108 26.41 15.87 -21.62
CA ALA A 108 27.03 17.14 -21.28
C ALA A 108 26.14 18.34 -21.61
N GLU A 109 25.51 18.34 -22.79
CA GLU A 109 24.54 19.37 -23.18
C GLU A 109 23.34 19.42 -22.21
N PHE A 110 22.82 18.26 -21.81
CA PHE A 110 21.75 18.16 -20.81
C PHE A 110 22.14 18.77 -19.45
N VAL A 111 23.33 18.46 -18.93
CA VAL A 111 23.83 19.02 -17.66
C VAL A 111 23.98 20.55 -17.74
N LEU A 112 24.33 21.08 -18.91
CA LEU A 112 24.42 22.52 -19.17
C LEU A 112 23.05 23.21 -19.35
N GLY A 113 21.95 22.47 -19.27
CA GLY A 113 20.59 23.00 -19.33
C GLY A 113 19.84 22.75 -20.65
N ALA A 114 20.41 21.99 -21.58
CA ALA A 114 19.67 21.55 -22.76
C ALA A 114 18.55 20.54 -22.39
N SER A 115 17.62 20.35 -23.33
CA SER A 115 16.60 19.31 -23.26
C SER A 115 17.24 17.92 -23.11
N HIS A 116 16.64 17.08 -22.26
CA HIS A 116 17.04 15.68 -22.11
C HIS A 116 16.61 14.82 -23.31
N LEU A 117 15.63 15.29 -24.08
CA LEU A 117 15.10 14.63 -25.27
C LEU A 117 15.66 15.28 -26.53
N SER A 118 16.04 14.42 -27.48
CA SER A 118 16.36 14.84 -28.85
C SER A 118 15.09 15.32 -29.56
N PRO A 119 15.15 16.36 -30.40
CA PRO A 119 13.99 16.79 -31.20
C PRO A 119 13.43 15.67 -32.09
N GLU A 120 14.30 14.76 -32.57
CA GLU A 120 13.89 13.59 -33.34
C GLU A 120 13.05 12.62 -32.50
N GLU A 121 13.42 12.39 -31.25
CA GLU A 121 12.70 11.51 -30.31
C GLU A 121 11.31 12.07 -30.00
N VAL A 122 11.24 13.39 -29.72
CA VAL A 122 9.96 14.09 -29.50
C VAL A 122 9.06 13.98 -30.72
N SER A 123 9.60 14.24 -31.93
CA SER A 123 8.82 14.16 -33.17
C SER A 123 8.32 12.74 -33.47
N THR A 124 9.09 11.72 -33.10
CA THR A 124 8.72 10.32 -33.30
C THR A 124 7.63 9.92 -32.30
N HIS A 125 7.75 10.36 -31.04
CA HIS A 125 6.72 10.16 -30.03
C HIS A 125 5.41 10.85 -30.42
N GLU A 126 5.46 12.09 -30.91
CA GLU A 126 4.26 12.81 -31.38
C GLU A 126 3.61 12.13 -32.58
N LYS A 127 4.38 11.54 -33.50
CA LYS A 127 3.79 10.76 -34.61
C LYS A 127 3.09 9.50 -34.13
N GLN A 128 3.64 8.83 -33.11
CA GLN A 128 3.14 7.55 -32.62
C GLN A 128 1.99 7.70 -31.62
N TYR A 129 2.06 8.73 -30.77
CA TYR A 129 1.16 8.95 -29.63
C TYR A 129 0.52 10.35 -29.61
N GLY A 130 0.70 11.17 -30.65
CA GLY A 130 0.05 12.47 -30.77
C GLY A 130 -1.43 12.36 -31.10
N LEU A 131 -2.01 13.45 -31.61
CA LEU A 131 -3.46 13.63 -31.77
C LEU A 131 -4.17 12.46 -32.49
N GLY A 132 -3.51 11.82 -33.45
CA GLY A 132 -4.05 10.66 -34.17
C GLY A 132 -4.08 9.36 -33.36
N GLY A 133 -3.14 9.18 -32.42
CA GLY A 133 -3.09 7.99 -31.55
C GLY A 133 -4.13 8.07 -30.44
N ALA A 134 -4.21 9.22 -29.74
CA ALA A 134 -5.16 9.44 -28.66
C ALA A 134 -6.63 9.30 -29.12
N PHE A 135 -6.96 9.80 -30.33
CA PHE A 135 -8.30 9.64 -30.90
C PHE A 135 -8.66 8.17 -31.18
N LEU A 136 -7.72 7.38 -31.71
CA LEU A 136 -7.96 5.96 -31.98
C LEU A 136 -8.12 5.15 -30.69
N GLU A 137 -7.36 5.50 -29.67
CA GLU A 137 -7.41 4.86 -28.35
C GLU A 137 -8.76 5.14 -27.64
N GLU A 138 -9.23 6.40 -27.67
CA GLU A 138 -10.55 6.78 -27.15
C GLU A 138 -11.70 6.06 -27.87
N GLN A 139 -11.63 5.97 -29.21
CA GLN A 139 -12.58 5.19 -30.01
C GLN A 139 -12.58 3.71 -29.64
N LEU A 140 -11.40 3.10 -29.47
CA LEU A 140 -11.29 1.68 -29.09
C LEU A 140 -11.90 1.38 -27.72
N PHE A 141 -11.57 2.18 -26.72
CA PHE A 141 -12.05 1.94 -25.35
C PHE A 141 -13.51 2.31 -25.15
N SER A 142 -14.03 3.33 -25.85
CA SER A 142 -15.47 3.63 -25.85
C SER A 142 -16.29 2.52 -26.51
N LEU A 143 -15.84 1.97 -27.65
CA LEU A 143 -16.49 0.83 -28.31
C LEU A 143 -16.52 -0.43 -27.44
N GLN A 144 -15.41 -0.69 -26.73
CA GLN A 144 -15.32 -1.85 -25.84
C GLN A 144 -16.27 -1.73 -24.65
N THR A 145 -16.49 -0.50 -24.17
CA THR A 145 -17.42 -0.22 -23.07
C THR A 145 -18.89 -0.36 -23.50
N GLU A 146 -19.24 -0.03 -24.75
CA GLU A 146 -20.59 -0.32 -25.29
C GLU A 146 -20.85 -1.82 -25.55
N SER A 147 -19.79 -2.61 -25.79
CA SER A 147 -19.92 -4.04 -26.09
C SER A 147 -20.15 -4.94 -24.86
N LEU A 148 -19.98 -4.41 -23.64
CA LEU A 148 -20.29 -5.13 -22.40
C LEU A 148 -21.75 -4.82 -21.98
N PRO A 149 -22.70 -5.75 -22.11
CA PRO A 149 -24.04 -5.53 -21.57
C PRO A 149 -23.92 -5.41 -20.05
N ALA A 150 -24.44 -4.31 -19.51
CA ALA A 150 -24.63 -4.12 -18.09
C ALA A 150 -25.52 -5.25 -17.56
N SER A 151 -24.90 -6.25 -16.95
CA SER A 151 -25.56 -7.35 -16.23
C SER A 151 -25.56 -7.10 -14.74
#